data_AF-A0A0P7BKY4-F1
#
_entry.id   AF-A0A0P7BKY4-F1
#
_cell.length_a   1.000
_cell.length_b   1.000
_cell.length_c   1.000
_cell.angle_alpha   90.00
_cell.angle_beta   90.00
_cell.angle_gamma   90.00
#
_symmetry.space_group_name_H-M   'P 1'
#
loop_
_entity.id
_entity.type
_entity.pdbx_description
1 polymer ?
#
loop_
_entity_poly.entity_id
_entity_poly.type
_entity_poly.pdbx_seq_one_letter_code
_entity_poly.pdbx_strand_id
1 'polypeptide(L)'
;MGCCVAPPPPDLGSLRVATPDDILRIGIVATAAFRYSPLFRWERPNHEQYPDDTLLSYRTQFKSAIQSEDFVVLVQEDAYQPSENESTSAVIPTDNGWTPPETGEQVIVGVLSVKLEPNSPRQGQLKNHTGDGFGLFFFRRCR
;
A
#
# COMPACT_ATOMS: atom_id res chain seq x y z
N MET A 1 13.44 26.24 -22.54
CA MET A 1 13.05 25.19 -21.59
C MET A 1 11.71 24.64 -22.03
N GLY A 2 11.68 23.44 -22.61
CA GLY A 2 10.42 22.81 -23.06
C GLY A 2 9.64 22.31 -21.84
N CYS A 3 8.35 22.59 -21.79
CA CYS A 3 7.45 21.98 -20.80
C CYS A 3 7.43 20.47 -21.05
N CYS A 4 8.07 19.69 -20.17
CA CYS A 4 7.94 18.24 -20.18
C CYS A 4 6.49 17.91 -19.83
N VAL A 5 5.68 17.60 -20.83
CA VAL A 5 4.33 17.07 -20.62
C VAL A 5 4.51 15.70 -19.95
N ALA A 6 4.00 15.58 -18.73
CA ALA A 6 3.99 14.32 -18.01
C ALA A 6 3.35 13.22 -18.88
N PRO A 7 3.94 12.01 -18.98
CA PRO A 7 3.30 10.92 -19.70
C PRO A 7 1.96 10.60 -19.04
N PRO A 8 0.92 10.23 -19.81
CA PRO A 8 -0.37 9.85 -19.23
C PRO A 8 -0.18 8.72 -18.21
N PRO A 9 -0.99 8.69 -17.13
CA PRO A 9 -0.92 7.63 -16.14
C PRO A 9 -1.16 6.28 -16.82
N PRO A 10 -0.42 5.22 -16.41
CA PRO A 10 -0.68 3.88 -16.93
C PRO A 10 -2.08 3.42 -16.52
N ASP A 11 -2.68 2.54 -17.32
CA ASP A 11 -3.88 1.84 -16.91
C ASP A 11 -3.53 0.87 -15.76
N LEU A 12 -4.21 1.04 -14.63
CA LEU A 12 -3.99 0.24 -13.42
C LEU A 12 -5.00 -0.90 -13.30
N GLY A 13 -5.99 -0.99 -14.19
CA GLY A 13 -7.04 -2.00 -14.12
C GLY A 13 -7.82 -1.91 -12.80
N SER A 14 -7.83 -3.01 -12.04
CA SER A 14 -8.49 -3.09 -10.72
C SER A 14 -7.65 -2.54 -9.57
N LEU A 15 -6.41 -2.12 -9.82
CA LEU A 15 -5.51 -1.58 -8.80
C LEU A 15 -5.76 -0.09 -8.61
N ARG A 16 -5.63 0.37 -7.36
CA ARG A 16 -5.59 1.81 -7.05
C ARG A 16 -4.31 2.20 -6.33
N VAL A 17 -3.97 3.48 -6.37
CA VAL A 17 -2.88 4.04 -5.57
C VAL A 17 -3.30 4.06 -4.09
N ALA A 18 -2.41 3.62 -3.21
CA ALA A 18 -2.63 3.63 -1.78
C ALA A 18 -2.62 5.05 -1.19
N THR A 19 -3.44 5.27 -0.17
CA THR A 19 -3.49 6.49 0.64
C THR A 19 -2.95 6.22 2.04
N PRO A 20 -2.64 7.26 2.84
CA PRO A 20 -2.22 7.08 4.22
C PRO A 20 -3.24 6.34 5.11
N ASP A 21 -4.53 6.42 4.80
CA ASP A 21 -5.61 5.80 5.59
C ASP A 21 -5.60 4.27 5.46
N ASP A 22 -5.04 3.76 4.37
CA ASP A 22 -4.90 2.34 4.08
C ASP A 22 -3.89 1.63 5.00
N ILE A 23 -3.06 2.39 5.72
CA ILE A 23 -1.82 1.85 6.30
C ILE A 23 -2.08 0.75 7.33
N LEU A 24 -3.15 0.89 8.11
CA LEU A 24 -3.50 -0.07 9.15
C LEU A 24 -3.81 -1.44 8.53
N ARG A 25 -4.55 -1.45 7.43
CA ARG A 25 -4.94 -2.65 6.69
C ARG A 25 -3.78 -3.21 5.87
N ILE A 26 -3.01 -2.36 5.19
CA ILE A 26 -1.80 -2.75 4.45
C ILE A 26 -0.85 -3.56 5.33
N GLY A 27 -0.64 -3.14 6.58
CA GLY A 27 0.20 -3.89 7.52
C GLY A 27 -0.26 -5.33 7.71
N ILE A 28 -1.57 -5.55 7.88
CA ILE A 28 -2.15 -6.88 8.09
C ILE A 28 -1.96 -7.73 6.84
N VAL A 29 -2.34 -7.20 5.68
CA VAL A 29 -2.22 -7.89 4.38
C VAL A 29 -0.76 -8.23 4.07
N ALA A 30 0.17 -7.29 4.26
CA ALA A 30 1.59 -7.51 4.04
C ALA A 30 2.13 -8.61 4.96
N THR A 31 1.74 -8.61 6.24
CA THR A 31 2.17 -9.63 7.21
C THR A 31 1.66 -11.02 6.81
N ALA A 32 0.37 -11.12 6.48
CA ALA A 32 -0.26 -12.38 6.07
C ALA A 32 0.35 -12.92 4.76
N ALA A 33 0.62 -12.06 3.79
CA ALA A 33 1.18 -12.45 2.49
C ALA A 33 2.67 -12.82 2.58
N PHE A 34 3.49 -11.98 3.23
CA PHE A 34 4.93 -12.23 3.31
C PHE A 34 5.28 -13.40 4.23
N ARG A 35 4.38 -13.86 5.11
CA ARG A 35 4.59 -15.04 5.95
C ARG A 35 5.05 -16.28 5.18
N TYR A 36 4.61 -16.40 3.93
CA TYR A 36 4.92 -17.50 3.01
C TYR A 36 6.17 -17.26 2.16
N SER A 37 6.79 -16.08 2.26
CA SER A 37 8.06 -15.80 1.60
C SER A 37 9.19 -16.65 2.20
N PRO A 38 10.10 -17.21 1.38
CA PRO A 38 11.31 -17.88 1.85
C PRO A 38 12.20 -16.99 2.75
N LEU A 39 12.08 -15.67 2.61
CA LEU A 39 12.85 -14.69 3.37
C LEU A 39 12.28 -14.44 4.77
N PHE A 40 11.00 -14.71 4.99
CA PHE A 40 10.31 -14.30 6.21
C PHE A 40 10.96 -14.85 7.48
N ARG A 41 11.33 -16.14 7.47
CA ARG A 41 12.00 -16.78 8.61
C ARG A 41 13.34 -16.14 8.99
N TRP A 42 14.00 -15.50 8.02
CA TRP A 42 15.30 -14.85 8.21
C TRP A 42 15.14 -13.38 8.60
N GLU A 43 14.20 -12.68 7.98
CA GLU A 43 13.94 -11.27 8.28
C GLU A 43 13.15 -11.06 9.58
N ARG A 44 12.29 -12.04 9.92
CA ARG A 44 11.35 -11.99 11.06
C ARG A 44 11.43 -13.28 11.90
N PRO A 45 12.62 -13.66 12.41
CA PRO A 45 12.80 -14.93 13.11
C PRO A 45 11.93 -15.05 14.38
N ASN A 46 11.58 -13.92 15.01
CA ASN A 46 10.79 -13.89 16.24
C ASN A 46 9.34 -13.43 16.03
N HIS A 47 8.79 -13.53 14.81
CA HIS A 47 7.42 -13.10 14.50
C HIS A 47 6.37 -13.69 15.45
N GLU A 48 6.51 -14.97 15.81
CA GLU A 48 5.55 -15.64 16.71
C GLU A 48 5.56 -15.07 18.14
N GLN A 49 6.71 -14.57 18.60
CA GLN A 49 6.87 -13.97 19.92
C GLN A 49 6.54 -12.47 19.93
N TYR A 50 6.85 -11.78 18.84
CA TYR A 50 6.67 -10.34 18.67
C TYR A 50 5.95 -10.02 17.34
N PRO A 51 4.67 -10.42 17.21
CA PRO A 51 3.91 -10.21 15.99
C PRO A 51 3.67 -8.72 15.70
N ASP A 52 3.50 -7.91 16.74
CA ASP A 52 3.33 -6.46 16.66
C ASP A 52 4.51 -5.76 15.98
N ASP A 53 5.75 -6.20 16.23
CA ASP A 53 6.96 -5.64 15.62
C ASP A 53 6.95 -5.84 14.10
N THR A 54 6.47 -7.00 13.65
CA THR A 54 6.36 -7.32 12.22
C THR A 54 5.33 -6.39 11.57
N LEU A 55 4.17 -6.25 12.20
CA LEU A 55 3.09 -5.41 11.73
C LEU A 55 3.50 -3.93 11.67
N LEU A 56 4.10 -3.41 12.74
CA LEU A 56 4.61 -2.05 12.83
C LEU A 56 5.72 -1.80 11.80
N SER A 57 6.59 -2.78 11.57
CA SER A 57 7.65 -2.67 10.57
C SER A 57 7.08 -2.54 9.15
N TYR A 58 6.08 -3.34 8.78
CA TYR A 58 5.44 -3.21 7.46
C TYR A 58 4.69 -1.89 7.33
N ARG A 59 3.91 -1.49 8.35
CA ARG A 59 3.24 -0.17 8.37
C ARG A 59 4.23 0.97 8.21
N THR A 60 5.39 0.90 8.85
CA THR A 60 6.42 1.94 8.73
C THR A 60 7.00 1.97 7.32
N GLN A 61 7.37 0.83 6.76
CA GLN A 61 7.93 0.73 5.41
C GLN A 61 6.96 1.24 4.33
N PHE A 62 5.69 0.80 4.38
CA PHE A 62 4.69 1.25 3.41
C PHE A 62 4.32 2.72 3.60
N LYS A 63 4.27 3.24 4.83
CA LYS A 63 4.04 4.67 5.07
C LYS A 63 5.15 5.50 4.45
N SER A 64 6.41 5.12 4.63
CA SER A 64 7.55 5.78 4.00
C SER A 64 7.49 5.70 2.47
N ALA A 65 7.09 4.56 1.90
CA ALA A 65 6.93 4.41 0.45
C ALA A 65 5.76 5.25 -0.10
N ILE A 66 4.63 5.32 0.59
CA ILE A 66 3.49 6.18 0.24
C ILE A 66 3.93 7.65 0.22
N GLN A 67 4.76 8.07 1.16
CA GLN A 67 5.26 9.45 1.27
C GLN A 67 6.39 9.80 0.28
N SER A 68 7.21 8.83 -0.13
CA SER A 68 8.36 9.06 -1.02
C SER A 68 7.97 9.18 -2.49
N GLU A 69 8.45 10.21 -3.20
CA GLU A 69 8.23 10.39 -4.64
C GLU A 69 8.89 9.31 -5.52
N ASP A 70 9.82 8.53 -4.96
CA ASP A 70 10.54 7.45 -5.63
C ASP A 70 9.76 6.13 -5.67
N PHE A 71 8.62 6.06 -4.99
CA PHE A 71 7.82 4.85 -4.89
C PHE A 71 6.39 5.08 -5.30
N VAL A 72 5.79 4.03 -5.87
CA VAL A 72 4.34 3.93 -6.09
C VAL A 72 3.86 2.73 -5.30
N VAL A 73 2.89 2.95 -4.40
CA VAL A 73 2.24 1.88 -3.65
C VAL A 73 0.86 1.66 -4.25
N LEU A 74 0.63 0.44 -4.72
CA LEU A 74 -0.62 0.00 -5.32
C LEU A 74 -1.31 -0.97 -4.38
N VAL A 75 -2.63 -0.89 -4.31
CA VAL A 75 -3.47 -1.79 -3.54
C VAL A 75 -4.56 -2.38 -4.42
N GLN A 76 -4.94 -3.61 -4.08
CA GLN A 76 -6.11 -4.30 -4.62
C GLN A 76 -7.17 -4.37 -3.53
N GLU A 77 -8.41 -4.08 -3.90
CA GLU A 77 -9.57 -4.19 -3.02
C GLU A 77 -10.44 -5.37 -3.41
N ASP A 78 -11.08 -5.99 -2.41
CA ASP A 78 -12.10 -7.02 -2.55
C ASP A 78 -12.99 -7.04 -1.29
N ALA A 79 -14.05 -7.83 -1.33
CA ALA A 79 -14.99 -8.03 -0.24
C ALA A 79 -14.30 -8.60 1.02
N TYR A 80 -14.54 -7.95 2.17
CA TYR A 80 -14.05 -8.40 3.46
C TYR A 80 -14.67 -9.74 3.85
N GLN A 81 -13.80 -10.68 4.22
CA GLN A 81 -14.17 -12.00 4.73
C GLN A 81 -13.72 -12.11 6.19
N PRO A 82 -14.64 -12.23 7.17
CA PRO A 82 -14.28 -12.29 8.59
C PRO A 82 -13.30 -13.42 8.95
N SER A 83 -13.33 -14.52 8.20
CA SER A 83 -12.46 -15.68 8.38
C SER A 83 -11.12 -15.59 7.63
N GLU A 84 -10.78 -14.45 7.00
CA GLU A 84 -9.53 -14.33 6.23
C GLU A 84 -8.28 -14.59 7.09
N ASN A 85 -8.33 -14.25 8.38
CA ASN A 85 -7.22 -14.48 9.32
C ASN A 85 -6.98 -15.97 9.59
N GLU A 86 -7.99 -16.82 9.39
CA GLU A 86 -7.86 -18.28 9.53
C GLU A 86 -7.15 -18.90 8.31
N SER A 87 -7.04 -18.15 7.21
CA SER A 87 -6.39 -18.60 5.97
C SER A 87 -4.89 -18.31 5.94
N THR A 88 -4.32 -17.73 7.01
CA THR A 88 -2.90 -17.44 7.13
C THR A 88 -2.27 -18.12 8.36
N SER A 89 -1.00 -18.49 8.25
CA SER A 89 -0.18 -18.94 9.38
C SER A 89 0.56 -17.80 10.08
N ALA A 90 0.30 -16.55 9.67
CA ALA A 90 0.83 -15.38 10.34
C ALA A 90 0.07 -15.11 11.64
N VAL A 91 0.79 -14.74 12.70
CA VAL A 91 0.17 -14.28 13.93
C VAL A 91 -0.18 -12.80 13.75
N ILE A 92 -1.46 -12.50 13.60
CA ILE A 92 -1.97 -11.12 13.52
C ILE A 92 -2.55 -10.74 14.89
N PRO A 93 -2.00 -9.73 15.58
CA PRO A 93 -2.51 -9.28 16.87
C PRO A 93 -3.98 -8.83 16.75
N THR A 94 -4.82 -9.16 17.74
CA THR A 94 -6.22 -8.74 17.74
C THR A 94 -6.39 -7.25 18.05
N ASP A 95 -5.51 -6.67 18.87
CA ASP A 95 -5.49 -5.24 19.21
C ASP A 95 -4.55 -4.46 18.28
N ASN A 96 -4.70 -4.66 16.97
CA ASN A 96 -3.82 -4.06 15.97
C ASN A 96 -4.26 -2.66 15.53
N GLY A 97 -5.31 -2.09 16.13
CA GLY A 97 -5.86 -0.77 15.85
C GLY A 97 -6.66 -0.65 14.55
N TRP A 98 -6.79 -1.71 13.74
CA TRP A 98 -7.69 -1.73 12.59
C TRP A 98 -9.04 -2.30 13.01
N THR A 99 -10.12 -1.54 12.77
CA THR A 99 -11.48 -2.00 13.01
C THR A 99 -11.99 -2.70 11.74
N PRO A 100 -12.33 -4.00 11.81
CA PRO A 100 -12.89 -4.69 10.66
C PRO A 100 -14.26 -4.12 10.28
N PRO A 101 -14.53 -3.92 8.97
CA PRO A 101 -15.83 -3.47 8.49
C PRO A 101 -16.86 -4.61 8.48
N GLU A 102 -18.06 -4.32 7.98
CA GLU A 102 -19.07 -5.36 7.76
C GLU A 102 -18.63 -6.36 6.68
N THR A 103 -19.14 -7.59 6.77
CA THR A 103 -18.86 -8.63 5.78
C THR A 103 -19.29 -8.18 4.39
N GLY A 104 -18.42 -8.34 3.40
CA GLY A 104 -18.70 -7.93 2.02
C GLY A 104 -18.30 -6.49 1.68
N GLU A 105 -17.97 -5.65 2.66
CA GLU A 105 -17.43 -4.31 2.39
C GLU A 105 -16.05 -4.38 1.73
N GLN A 106 -15.72 -3.39 0.90
CA GLN A 106 -14.43 -3.36 0.22
C GLN A 106 -13.30 -3.06 1.20
N VAL A 107 -12.33 -3.97 1.26
CA VAL A 107 -11.08 -3.81 2.01
C VAL A 107 -9.89 -4.11 1.12
N ILE A 108 -8.73 -3.63 1.51
CA ILE A 108 -7.49 -3.99 0.85
C ILE A 108 -7.21 -5.47 1.09
N VAL A 109 -6.94 -6.21 0.02
CA VAL A 109 -6.58 -7.63 0.03
C VAL A 109 -5.21 -7.90 -0.60
N GLY A 110 -4.63 -6.91 -1.27
CA GLY A 110 -3.30 -6.99 -1.87
C GLY A 110 -2.57 -5.66 -1.83
N VAL A 111 -1.25 -5.71 -1.72
CA VAL A 111 -0.39 -4.51 -1.74
C VAL A 111 0.90 -4.79 -2.51
N LEU A 112 1.35 -3.79 -3.27
CA LEU A 112 2.61 -3.80 -3.99
C LEU A 112 3.31 -2.45 -3.81
N SER A 113 4.62 -2.46 -3.56
CA SER A 113 5.46 -1.27 -3.60
C SER A 113 6.43 -1.35 -4.77
N VAL A 114 6.39 -0.36 -5.66
CA VAL A 114 7.24 -0.27 -6.84
C VAL A 114 8.19 0.90 -6.68
N LYS A 115 9.50 0.61 -6.63
CA LYS A 115 10.53 1.64 -6.71
C LYS A 115 10.69 2.09 -8.15
N LEU A 116 10.62 3.39 -8.39
CA LEU A 116 10.87 4.00 -9.69
C LEU A 116 12.38 4.09 -9.95
N GLU A 117 12.74 4.01 -11.23
CA GLU A 117 14.11 4.28 -11.65
C GLU A 117 14.51 5.73 -11.30
N PRO A 118 15.80 5.97 -10.97
CA PRO A 118 16.29 7.32 -10.73
C PRO A 118 15.97 8.26 -11.90
N ASN A 119 15.45 9.46 -11.60
CA ASN A 119 15.01 10.46 -12.59
C ASN A 119 13.87 9.99 -13.51
N SER A 120 13.09 9.00 -13.07
CA SER A 120 11.89 8.58 -13.80
C SER A 120 10.98 9.79 -14.03
N PRO A 121 10.46 9.98 -15.26
CA PRO A 121 9.53 11.06 -15.55
C PRO A 121 8.18 10.89 -14.83
N ARG A 122 7.99 9.84 -14.03
CA ARG A 122 6.78 9.56 -13.24
C ARG A 122 6.92 9.83 -11.75
N GLN A 123 8.10 10.23 -11.26
CA GLN A 123 8.29 10.60 -9.85
C GLN A 123 7.26 11.66 -9.43
N GLY A 124 6.63 11.45 -8.27
CA GLY A 124 5.60 12.34 -7.72
C GLY A 124 4.24 12.36 -8.44
N GLN A 125 4.08 11.75 -9.61
CA GLN A 125 2.83 11.86 -10.40
C GLN A 125 1.68 10.99 -9.88
N LEU A 126 2.01 9.84 -9.31
CA LEU A 126 1.03 8.85 -8.82
C LEU A 126 0.89 8.96 -7.31
N LYS A 127 0.70 10.18 -6.81
CA LYS A 127 0.53 10.47 -5.39
C LYS A 127 -0.82 11.10 -5.12
N ASN A 128 -1.55 10.50 -4.19
CA ASN A 128 -2.69 11.12 -3.55
C ASN A 128 -2.21 11.67 -2.21
N HIS A 129 -1.64 12.87 -2.20
CA HIS A 129 -1.17 13.50 -0.94
C HIS A 129 -2.32 13.89 0.01
N THR A 130 -3.57 13.76 -0.42
CA THR A 130 -4.75 14.27 0.29
C THR A 130 -5.96 13.35 0.32
N GLY A 131 -5.91 12.14 -0.26
CA GLY A 131 -7.07 11.24 -0.27
C GLY A 131 -8.24 11.65 -1.18
N ASP A 132 -8.15 12.78 -1.89
CA ASP A 132 -9.14 13.19 -2.88
C ASP A 132 -8.72 12.77 -4.29
N GLY A 133 -9.62 12.07 -4.98
CA GLY A 133 -9.40 11.46 -6.29
C GLY A 133 -9.04 12.44 -7.40
N PHE A 134 -8.37 11.90 -8.43
CA PHE A 134 -8.15 12.48 -9.76
C PHE A 134 -8.22 14.01 -9.82
N GLY A 135 -7.15 14.65 -9.33
CA GLY A 135 -6.88 16.06 -9.57
C GLY A 135 -6.63 16.29 -11.06
N LEU A 136 -7.70 16.58 -11.79
CA LEU A 136 -7.71 17.12 -13.14
C LEU A 136 -6.92 18.44 -13.12
N PHE A 137 -5.60 18.39 -13.36
CA PHE A 137 -4.82 19.60 -13.56
C PHE A 137 -5.19 20.21 -14.91
N PHE A 138 -6.18 21.11 -14.87
CA PHE A 138 -6.52 22.01 -15.94
C PHE A 138 -5.27 22.82 -16.33
N PHE A 139 -4.76 22.59 -17.54
CA PHE A 139 -3.85 23.52 -18.20
C PHE A 139 -4.54 24.89 -18.36
N ARG A 140 -4.02 25.92 -17.69
CA ARG A 140 -4.06 27.36 -18.06
C ARG A 140 -3.23 28.09 -16.97
N ARG A 141 -2.25 28.94 -17.25
CA ARG A 141 -2.03 29.82 -18.40
C ARG A 141 -0.57 30.30 -18.36
N CYS A 142 0.18 30.13 -19.44
CA CYS A 142 1.34 30.99 -19.68
C CYS A 142 0.82 32.42 -19.89
N ARG A 143 1.41 33.38 -19.17
CA ARG A 143 1.48 34.78 -19.57
C ARG A 143 2.89 35.28 -19.30
#